data_AF-A0A0G0M025-F1
#
_entry.id   AF-A0A0G0M025-F1
#
_cell.length_a   1.000
_cell.length_b   1.000
_cell.length_c   1.000
_cell.angle_alpha   90.00
_cell.angle_beta   90.00
_cell.angle_gamma   90.00
#
_symmetry.space_group_name_H-M   'P 1'
#
loop_
_entity.id
_entity.type
_entity.pdbx_description
1 polymer ?
#
loop_
_entity_poly.entity_id
_entity_poly.type
_entity_poly.pdbx_seq_one_letter_code
_entity_poly.pdbx_strand_id
1 'polypeptide(L)'
;MKEFLPPKSVVLKVSRFFLVVILAFSWIFSGWPQIFNFPPNIQEAQAVTCGFGTDIGGGQCRGFITSGTTFTVPNDWNSSNNTIEVIGGGGGACGHNPGAGNGGGGGGAYSQITNLTLTPSATIDLVVGVAGGFRGDGGDTWFNGTTCAGASVCADGGIGAVNQAGGTGGTAANSVGTLKYDGGTGGTGNGTADSQGGGGGAGGPNGAGGAGGFGDDDNLTDGVGGGGGGNGGRTTTGGYVGGDGRVSDTVGADGGNNFSNTASSGGTGGNGGPGEAGADGGGGGGGSDAQAGGNGGNGIDWDATHGSGGGGGGGGDSAGGGTGGLYGGGGGGGVGNQPTGAQGIIVITYTPAAGSTLTFSISDSAIGFSNLDAVNERWATGDGAGSATEVSAHTISASTNGASGYAITINGSTLTSGANTITAIGATAANVTAGNGTEQFGIRLTASGGNGAVSAPYNGAANNYALDTAAFPDQIASDPDGDDVSTTYSVFYAANISAATEAGTYTSTLTYIATGTF
;
A
#
# COMPACT_ATOMS: atom_id res chain seq x y z
N MET A 1 -24.44 57.20 63.29
CA MET A 1 -23.84 56.15 62.45
C MET A 1 -24.15 56.48 61.00
N LYS A 2 -23.22 57.12 60.27
CA LYS A 2 -23.34 57.35 58.82
C LYS A 2 -22.42 56.33 58.15
N GLU A 3 -23.05 55.34 57.55
CA GLU A 3 -22.44 54.19 56.89
C GLU A 3 -21.85 54.63 55.55
N PHE A 4 -20.64 54.16 55.26
CA PHE A 4 -19.84 54.50 54.07
C PHE A 4 -20.48 53.91 52.81
N LEU A 5 -21.15 54.74 52.00
CA LEU A 5 -21.52 54.37 50.64
C LEU A 5 -20.32 54.54 49.70
N PRO A 6 -19.98 53.54 48.86
CA PRO A 6 -18.86 53.63 47.93
C PRO A 6 -19.12 54.66 46.80
N PRO A 7 -18.05 55.27 46.24
CA PRO A 7 -18.16 56.36 45.27
C PRO A 7 -18.85 55.92 43.96
N LYS A 8 -19.74 56.80 43.44
CA LYS A 8 -20.59 56.57 42.25
C LYS A 8 -19.89 55.99 41.00
N SER A 9 -18.58 56.18 40.86
CA SER A 9 -17.80 55.67 39.71
C SER A 9 -17.52 54.16 39.75
N VAL A 10 -17.48 53.55 40.94
CA VAL A 10 -17.24 52.11 41.12
C VAL A 10 -18.53 51.32 40.88
N VAL A 11 -19.66 51.83 41.36
CA VAL A 11 -20.99 51.24 41.17
C VAL A 11 -21.36 51.18 39.68
N LEU A 12 -21.04 52.21 38.90
CA LEU A 12 -21.33 52.27 37.47
C LEU A 12 -20.46 51.32 36.63
N LYS A 13 -19.21 51.07 37.04
CA LYS A 13 -18.31 50.12 36.37
C LYS A 13 -18.71 48.67 36.62
N VAL A 14 -19.09 48.35 37.86
CA VAL A 14 -19.55 47.01 38.22
C VAL A 14 -20.91 46.70 37.57
N SER A 15 -21.83 47.68 37.48
CA SER A 15 -23.13 47.47 36.82
C SER A 15 -23.00 47.25 35.31
N ARG A 16 -22.06 47.94 34.63
CA ARG A 16 -21.80 47.72 33.19
C ARG A 16 -21.20 46.35 32.91
N PHE A 17 -20.29 45.88 33.76
CA PHE A 17 -19.71 44.55 33.62
C PHE A 17 -20.76 43.45 33.81
N PHE A 18 -21.61 43.55 34.83
CA PHE A 18 -22.70 42.59 35.04
C PHE A 18 -23.74 42.61 33.92
N LEU A 19 -24.08 43.78 33.38
CA LEU A 19 -25.07 43.90 32.30
C LEU A 19 -24.56 43.30 30.97
N VAL A 20 -23.25 43.40 30.69
CA VAL A 20 -22.61 42.74 29.54
C VAL A 20 -22.57 41.21 29.73
N VAL A 21 -22.27 40.73 30.94
CA VAL A 21 -22.26 39.29 31.24
C VAL A 21 -23.67 38.69 31.16
N ILE A 22 -24.68 39.40 31.67
CA ILE A 22 -26.08 38.96 31.58
C ILE A 22 -26.55 38.95 30.12
N LEU A 23 -26.21 39.96 29.32
CA LEU A 23 -26.52 39.97 27.88
C LEU A 23 -25.83 38.81 27.13
N ALA A 24 -24.58 38.49 27.47
CA ALA A 24 -23.86 37.36 26.88
C ALA A 24 -24.48 36.00 27.28
N PHE A 25 -24.86 35.82 28.55
CA PHE A 25 -25.55 34.61 29.00
C PHE A 25 -26.96 34.50 28.42
N SER A 26 -27.73 35.60 28.37
CA SER A 26 -29.03 35.62 27.71
C SER A 26 -28.91 35.32 26.22
N TRP A 27 -27.83 35.72 25.55
CA TRP A 27 -27.58 35.36 24.14
C TRP A 27 -27.25 33.87 23.95
N ILE A 28 -26.50 33.25 24.88
CA ILE A 28 -26.17 31.81 24.84
C ILE A 28 -27.39 30.92 25.10
N PHE A 29 -28.34 31.34 25.93
CA PHE A 29 -29.47 30.50 26.38
C PHE A 29 -30.85 30.91 25.84
N SER A 30 -30.97 31.90 24.95
CA SER A 30 -32.28 32.42 24.45
C SER A 30 -32.82 31.75 23.18
N GLY A 31 -32.26 30.62 22.74
CA GLY A 31 -32.78 29.89 21.58
C GLY A 31 -32.73 30.67 20.26
N TRP A 32 -31.91 31.72 20.17
CA TRP A 32 -31.60 32.41 18.92
C TRP A 32 -30.88 31.48 17.94
N PRO A 33 -31.10 31.60 16.61
CA PRO A 33 -30.49 30.70 15.64
C PRO A 33 -28.96 30.76 15.76
N GLN A 34 -28.33 29.61 15.97
CA GLN A 34 -26.89 29.49 16.07
C GLN A 34 -26.26 29.87 14.71
N ILE A 35 -25.79 31.12 14.59
CA ILE A 35 -25.06 31.62 13.40
C ILE A 35 -23.65 30.99 13.30
N PHE A 36 -23.20 30.27 14.32
CA PHE A 36 -22.05 29.38 14.23
C PHE A 36 -22.51 28.04 13.67
N ASN A 37 -22.55 27.95 12.34
CA ASN A 37 -22.47 26.68 11.66
C ASN A 37 -21.06 26.14 11.97
N PHE A 38 -20.93 25.32 13.01
CA PHE A 38 -19.72 24.53 13.19
C PHE A 38 -19.51 23.76 11.87
N PRO A 39 -18.28 23.74 11.33
CA PRO A 39 -17.98 22.89 10.18
C PRO A 39 -18.55 21.50 10.48
N PRO A 40 -19.16 20.81 9.49
CA PRO A 40 -19.60 19.43 9.73
C PRO A 40 -18.45 18.68 10.36
N ASN A 41 -18.73 17.94 11.44
CA ASN A 41 -17.78 17.01 12.03
C ASN A 41 -17.07 16.31 10.87
N ILE A 42 -15.75 16.43 10.77
CA ILE A 42 -14.98 15.61 9.83
C ILE A 42 -15.32 14.17 10.21
N GLN A 43 -16.23 13.55 9.45
CA GLN A 43 -16.76 12.21 9.72
C GLN A 43 -15.74 11.20 9.22
N GLU A 44 -14.59 11.15 9.88
CA GLU A 44 -13.41 10.33 9.55
C GLU A 44 -12.47 10.98 8.51
N ALA A 45 -11.29 11.35 8.99
CA ALA A 45 -10.12 11.38 8.12
C ALA A 45 -9.62 9.94 8.03
N GLN A 46 -10.06 9.20 7.00
CA GLN A 46 -9.51 7.89 6.72
C GLN A 46 -8.08 8.07 6.21
N ALA A 47 -7.10 7.89 7.08
CA ALA A 47 -5.71 7.79 6.68
C ALA A 47 -5.56 6.52 5.84
N VAL A 48 -5.02 6.64 4.63
CA VAL A 48 -4.66 5.50 3.80
C VAL A 48 -3.63 4.69 4.60
N THR A 49 -4.03 3.50 5.03
CA THR A 49 -3.12 2.59 5.73
C THR A 49 -2.51 1.69 4.68
N CYS A 50 -1.22 1.88 4.42
CA CYS A 50 -0.50 1.06 3.45
C CYS A 50 -0.06 -0.25 4.09
N GLY A 51 -0.55 -1.37 3.58
CA GLY A 51 -0.03 -2.69 3.92
C GLY A 51 1.43 -2.92 3.46
N PHE A 52 1.89 -2.17 2.44
CA PHE A 52 3.29 -2.05 2.05
C PHE A 52 3.63 -0.63 1.58
N GLY A 53 4.79 -0.13 2.01
CA GLY A 53 5.29 1.19 1.61
C GLY A 53 4.63 2.34 2.37
N THR A 54 4.57 3.51 1.72
CA THR A 54 4.02 4.75 2.29
C THR A 54 2.98 5.39 1.36
N ASP A 55 2.04 6.13 1.95
CA ASP A 55 1.06 6.92 1.19
C ASP A 55 1.78 8.02 0.39
N ILE A 56 1.51 8.06 -0.91
CA ILE A 56 2.03 9.07 -1.84
C ILE A 56 0.97 10.10 -2.26
N GLY A 57 -0.20 10.07 -1.61
CA GLY A 57 -1.36 10.87 -1.94
C GLY A 57 -2.28 10.17 -2.94
N GLY A 58 -3.52 10.66 -3.06
CA GLY A 58 -4.50 10.13 -4.01
C GLY A 58 -5.00 8.71 -3.71
N GLY A 59 -4.79 8.20 -2.49
CA GLY A 59 -5.19 6.84 -2.13
C GLY A 59 -4.20 5.76 -2.59
N GLN A 60 -2.96 6.13 -2.93
CA GLN A 60 -1.95 5.19 -3.42
C GLN A 60 -0.83 4.99 -2.40
N CYS A 61 -0.37 3.76 -2.32
CA CYS A 61 0.78 3.33 -1.54
C CYS A 61 1.92 2.98 -2.49
N ARG A 62 3.14 3.40 -2.15
CA ARG A 62 4.36 3.01 -2.87
C ARG A 62 5.41 2.51 -1.90
N GLY A 63 6.05 1.39 -2.25
CA GLY A 63 7.22 0.91 -1.55
C GLY A 63 8.30 0.40 -2.49
N PHE A 64 9.50 0.24 -1.93
CA PHE A 64 10.72 -0.10 -2.65
C PHE A 64 11.37 -1.34 -2.03
N ILE A 65 11.84 -2.26 -2.87
CA ILE A 65 12.61 -3.43 -2.46
C ILE A 65 13.97 -3.32 -3.14
N THR A 66 15.00 -3.07 -2.33
CA THR A 66 16.40 -2.90 -2.77
C THR A 66 17.30 -4.05 -2.33
N SER A 67 16.76 -5.01 -1.58
CA SER A 67 17.41 -6.24 -1.13
C SER A 67 16.37 -7.27 -0.65
N GLY A 68 16.80 -8.50 -0.41
CA GLY A 68 15.94 -9.61 0.02
C GLY A 68 15.60 -10.57 -1.13
N THR A 69 14.88 -11.65 -0.79
CA THR A 69 14.53 -12.73 -1.73
C THR A 69 13.04 -13.06 -1.76
N THR A 70 12.25 -12.46 -0.87
CA THR A 70 10.81 -12.74 -0.75
C THR A 70 10.02 -11.48 -0.43
N PHE A 71 8.78 -11.42 -0.90
CA PHE A 71 7.78 -10.41 -0.58
C PHE A 71 6.51 -11.08 -0.05
N THR A 72 5.98 -10.59 1.07
CA THR A 72 4.66 -11.03 1.55
C THR A 72 3.60 -10.10 0.99
N VAL A 73 2.63 -10.65 0.26
CA VAL A 73 1.55 -9.88 -0.33
C VAL A 73 0.71 -9.25 0.78
N PRO A 74 0.52 -7.93 0.80
CA PRO A 74 -0.31 -7.25 1.80
C PRO A 74 -1.76 -7.75 1.81
N ASN A 75 -2.40 -7.69 2.98
CA ASN A 75 -3.81 -8.06 3.11
C ASN A 75 -4.76 -7.13 2.36
N ASP A 76 -4.32 -5.90 2.11
CA ASP A 76 -5.02 -4.88 1.35
C ASP A 76 -4.64 -4.87 -0.14
N TRP A 77 -4.03 -5.95 -0.66
CA TRP A 77 -3.61 -6.01 -2.07
C TRP A 77 -4.80 -5.89 -3.02
N ASN A 78 -4.69 -4.96 -3.97
CA ASN A 78 -5.67 -4.74 -5.02
C ASN A 78 -5.14 -5.22 -6.36
N SER A 79 -5.59 -6.39 -6.80
CA SER A 79 -5.19 -6.99 -8.08
C SER A 79 -5.63 -6.20 -9.31
N SER A 80 -6.56 -5.25 -9.17
CA SER A 80 -7.09 -4.43 -10.27
C SER A 80 -6.51 -3.02 -10.33
N ASN A 81 -5.66 -2.63 -9.38
CA ASN A 81 -5.02 -1.31 -9.35
C ASN A 81 -3.66 -1.39 -8.66
N ASN A 82 -2.69 -1.97 -9.37
CA ASN A 82 -1.30 -2.02 -8.96
C ASN A 82 -0.35 -1.89 -10.16
N THR A 83 0.87 -1.45 -9.89
CA THR A 83 2.00 -1.47 -10.81
C THR A 83 3.22 -2.04 -10.09
N ILE A 84 3.94 -2.93 -10.76
CA ILE A 84 5.26 -3.39 -10.33
C ILE A 84 6.26 -3.01 -11.42
N GLU A 85 7.30 -2.29 -11.03
CA GLU A 85 8.35 -1.77 -11.89
C GLU A 85 9.70 -2.30 -11.40
N VAL A 86 10.59 -2.66 -12.31
CA VAL A 86 11.90 -3.24 -12.00
C VAL A 86 13.00 -2.63 -12.86
N ILE A 87 14.17 -2.44 -12.26
CA ILE A 87 15.41 -2.07 -12.96
C ILE A 87 16.47 -3.14 -12.68
N GLY A 88 17.14 -3.63 -13.72
CA GLY A 88 18.25 -4.59 -13.60
C GLY A 88 19.50 -3.95 -13.02
N GLY A 89 20.42 -4.75 -12.47
CA GLY A 89 21.73 -4.25 -12.06
C GLY A 89 22.54 -3.75 -13.25
N GLY A 90 23.36 -2.72 -13.06
CA GLY A 90 24.31 -2.24 -14.07
C GLY A 90 25.59 -3.08 -14.06
N GLY A 91 26.19 -3.28 -15.24
CA GLY A 91 27.47 -3.95 -15.41
C GLY A 91 28.63 -3.09 -14.93
N GLY A 92 29.70 -3.74 -14.47
CA GLY A 92 30.92 -3.04 -14.09
C GLY A 92 31.87 -2.80 -15.26
N ALA A 93 32.78 -1.86 -15.06
CA ALA A 93 33.78 -1.54 -16.06
C ALA A 93 34.92 -2.57 -16.10
N CYS A 94 35.76 -2.47 -17.12
CA CYS A 94 37.06 -3.13 -17.10
C CYS A 94 38.13 -2.17 -16.53
N GLY A 95 39.17 -2.76 -15.96
CA GLY A 95 40.10 -2.10 -15.02
C GLY A 95 41.58 -2.39 -15.26
N HIS A 96 41.94 -3.21 -16.27
CA HIS A 96 43.34 -3.50 -16.57
C HIS A 96 43.52 -4.13 -17.96
N ASN A 97 44.08 -3.34 -18.88
CA ASN A 97 44.88 -3.81 -20.00
C ASN A 97 46.09 -2.85 -20.09
N PRO A 98 47.34 -3.31 -19.92
CA PRO A 98 48.50 -2.41 -19.95
C PRO A 98 48.63 -1.74 -21.32
N GLY A 99 48.53 -0.40 -21.37
CA GLY A 99 48.71 0.41 -22.59
C GLY A 99 47.49 0.49 -23.51
N ALA A 100 46.27 0.26 -22.98
CA ALA A 100 45.03 0.48 -23.71
C ALA A 100 43.92 0.98 -22.77
N GLY A 101 43.11 1.89 -23.30
CA GLY A 101 41.85 2.34 -22.74
C GLY A 101 40.86 1.21 -22.43
N ASN A 102 40.04 1.45 -21.41
CA ASN A 102 39.10 0.49 -20.86
C ASN A 102 37.66 0.91 -21.19
N GLY A 103 36.82 -0.02 -21.63
CA GLY A 103 35.40 0.22 -21.84
C GLY A 103 34.61 0.34 -20.53
N GLY A 104 33.52 1.12 -20.57
CA GLY A 104 32.54 1.24 -19.49
C GLY A 104 31.50 0.12 -19.50
N GLY A 105 30.90 -0.20 -18.35
CA GLY A 105 29.85 -1.21 -18.21
C GLY A 105 28.49 -0.71 -18.73
N GLY A 106 27.63 -1.64 -19.14
CA GLY A 106 26.26 -1.34 -19.60
C GLY A 106 25.31 -1.07 -18.44
N GLY A 107 24.31 -0.21 -18.65
CA GLY A 107 23.23 0.02 -17.68
C GLY A 107 22.19 -1.11 -17.70
N GLY A 108 21.46 -1.30 -16.60
CA GLY A 108 20.37 -2.26 -16.49
C GLY A 108 19.13 -1.84 -17.29
N ALA A 109 18.35 -2.82 -17.73
CA ALA A 109 17.06 -2.60 -18.39
C ALA A 109 16.00 -2.11 -17.38
N TYR A 110 14.86 -1.67 -17.91
CA TYR A 110 13.64 -1.40 -17.15
C TYR A 110 12.48 -2.25 -17.66
N SER A 111 11.64 -2.72 -16.73
CA SER A 111 10.37 -3.35 -17.08
C SER A 111 9.26 -3.03 -16.08
N GLN A 112 8.02 -3.10 -16.56
CA GLN A 112 6.82 -2.87 -15.76
C GLN A 112 5.73 -3.88 -16.13
N ILE A 113 4.94 -4.24 -15.12
CA ILE A 113 3.63 -4.89 -15.25
C ILE A 113 2.58 -4.12 -14.46
N THR A 114 1.34 -4.13 -14.95
CA THR A 114 0.19 -3.53 -14.25
C THR A 114 -0.87 -4.58 -13.95
N ASN A 115 -1.65 -4.35 -12.90
CA ASN A 115 -2.77 -5.19 -12.47
C ASN A 115 -2.38 -6.67 -12.31
N LEU A 116 -1.23 -6.91 -11.67
CA LEU A 116 -0.78 -8.26 -11.35
C LEU A 116 -1.71 -8.83 -10.28
N THR A 117 -2.31 -9.98 -10.60
CA THR A 117 -3.16 -10.71 -9.65
C THR A 117 -2.29 -11.49 -8.69
N LEU A 118 -2.36 -11.16 -7.41
CA LEU A 118 -1.68 -11.87 -6.33
C LEU A 118 -2.68 -12.20 -5.23
N THR A 119 -2.43 -13.30 -4.52
CA THR A 119 -3.23 -13.69 -3.36
C THR A 119 -2.71 -12.98 -2.12
N PRO A 120 -3.56 -12.24 -1.37
CA PRO A 120 -3.19 -11.66 -0.09
C PRO A 120 -2.55 -12.67 0.87
N SER A 121 -1.57 -12.24 1.68
CA SER A 121 -0.76 -13.09 2.56
C SER A 121 0.12 -14.15 1.87
N ALA A 122 0.08 -14.29 0.54
CA ALA A 122 1.01 -15.20 -0.14
C ALA A 122 2.46 -14.71 -0.01
N THR A 123 3.40 -15.64 -0.03
CA THR A 123 4.83 -15.32 -0.15
C THR A 123 5.24 -15.44 -1.61
N ILE A 124 5.86 -14.39 -2.13
CA ILE A 124 6.31 -14.26 -3.51
C ILE A 124 7.83 -14.23 -3.52
N ASP A 125 8.44 -15.08 -4.34
CA ASP A 125 9.87 -15.04 -4.57
C ASP A 125 10.25 -13.87 -5.49
N LEU A 126 11.40 -13.26 -5.21
CA LEU A 126 11.96 -12.16 -5.98
C LEU A 126 13.49 -12.17 -5.94
N VAL A 127 14.11 -11.42 -6.85
CA VAL A 127 15.54 -11.07 -6.79
C VAL A 127 15.70 -9.60 -7.14
N VAL A 128 16.52 -8.91 -6.34
CA VAL A 128 17.06 -7.61 -6.72
C VAL A 128 18.44 -7.81 -7.34
N GLY A 129 18.59 -7.37 -8.59
CA GLY A 129 19.82 -7.48 -9.35
C GLY A 129 21.00 -6.84 -8.64
N VAL A 130 22.09 -7.59 -8.46
CA VAL A 130 23.31 -7.06 -7.85
C VAL A 130 24.06 -6.17 -8.84
N ALA A 131 24.85 -5.23 -8.32
CA ALA A 131 25.79 -4.46 -9.13
C ALA A 131 26.85 -5.38 -9.74
N GLY A 132 27.17 -5.15 -11.01
CA GLY A 132 28.33 -5.73 -11.67
C GLY A 132 29.62 -5.21 -11.07
N GLY A 133 30.46 -6.12 -10.57
CA GLY A 133 31.84 -5.82 -10.19
C GLY A 133 32.73 -5.64 -11.43
N PHE A 134 34.05 -5.58 -11.25
CA PHE A 134 34.98 -5.54 -12.39
C PHE A 134 34.70 -6.63 -13.42
N ARG A 135 34.47 -6.22 -14.67
CA ARG A 135 34.08 -7.09 -15.80
C ARG A 135 32.88 -8.00 -15.49
N GLY A 136 32.15 -7.69 -14.43
CA GLY A 136 31.02 -8.46 -13.94
C GLY A 136 29.74 -7.88 -14.49
N ASP A 137 28.86 -8.78 -14.90
CA ASP A 137 27.52 -8.43 -15.31
C ASP A 137 26.71 -7.99 -14.08
N GLY A 138 25.82 -7.03 -14.29
CA GLY A 138 24.75 -6.74 -13.35
C GLY A 138 23.77 -7.91 -13.31
N GLY A 139 23.22 -8.17 -12.13
CA GLY A 139 22.19 -9.21 -11.99
C GLY A 139 20.84 -8.75 -12.54
N ASP A 140 20.05 -9.71 -13.02
CA ASP A 140 18.64 -9.46 -13.33
C ASP A 140 17.84 -9.10 -12.08
N THR A 141 16.86 -8.22 -12.23
CA THR A 141 15.87 -7.93 -11.19
C THR A 141 14.53 -8.50 -11.62
N TRP A 142 13.93 -9.35 -10.81
CA TRP A 142 12.66 -9.99 -11.14
C TRP A 142 11.74 -10.20 -9.94
N PHE A 143 10.44 -10.30 -10.21
CA PHE A 143 9.40 -10.45 -9.20
C PHE A 143 8.36 -11.49 -9.62
N ASN A 144 7.97 -12.35 -8.67
CA ASN A 144 6.99 -13.43 -8.84
C ASN A 144 7.40 -14.45 -9.91
N GLY A 145 8.51 -15.14 -9.64
CA GLY A 145 9.08 -16.18 -10.49
C GLY A 145 10.20 -16.95 -9.80
N THR A 146 10.95 -17.73 -10.57
CA THR A 146 12.19 -18.40 -10.11
C THR A 146 13.40 -18.05 -10.98
N THR A 147 13.15 -17.44 -12.14
CA THR A 147 14.12 -16.93 -13.10
C THR A 147 13.53 -15.68 -13.75
N CYS A 148 14.37 -14.85 -14.36
CA CYS A 148 13.93 -13.68 -15.09
C CYS A 148 12.85 -14.00 -16.15
N ALA A 149 13.09 -15.03 -16.98
CA ALA A 149 12.16 -15.44 -18.04
C ALA A 149 10.84 -16.05 -17.52
N GLY A 150 10.84 -16.61 -16.32
CA GLY A 150 9.66 -17.21 -15.69
C GLY A 150 8.92 -16.28 -14.72
N ALA A 151 9.42 -15.06 -14.52
CA ALA A 151 8.82 -14.09 -13.61
C ALA A 151 7.63 -13.37 -14.23
N SER A 152 6.80 -12.76 -13.38
CA SER A 152 5.71 -11.89 -13.86
C SER A 152 6.26 -10.58 -14.43
N VAL A 153 7.35 -10.09 -13.87
CA VAL A 153 8.11 -8.96 -14.39
C VAL A 153 9.60 -9.18 -14.14
N CYS A 154 10.43 -8.83 -15.11
CA CYS A 154 11.87 -8.90 -15.03
C CYS A 154 12.53 -7.81 -15.88
N ALA A 155 13.59 -7.20 -15.36
CA ALA A 155 14.56 -6.41 -16.11
C ALA A 155 15.92 -7.11 -16.16
N ASP A 156 16.42 -7.25 -17.38
CA ASP A 156 17.75 -7.77 -17.73
C ASP A 156 18.86 -6.89 -17.14
N GLY A 157 19.88 -7.52 -16.57
CA GLY A 157 21.09 -6.85 -16.10
C GLY A 157 21.96 -6.29 -17.23
N GLY A 158 22.69 -5.22 -16.97
CA GLY A 158 23.71 -4.69 -17.88
C GLY A 158 24.96 -5.57 -17.89
N ILE A 159 25.59 -5.72 -19.05
CA ILE A 159 26.78 -6.56 -19.22
C ILE A 159 28.03 -5.79 -18.81
N GLY A 160 28.97 -6.48 -18.19
CA GLY A 160 30.28 -5.93 -17.84
C GLY A 160 31.14 -5.65 -19.08
N ALA A 161 31.98 -4.63 -19.02
CA ALA A 161 32.87 -4.32 -20.13
C ALA A 161 33.96 -5.39 -20.32
N VAL A 162 34.40 -5.60 -21.57
CA VAL A 162 35.49 -6.51 -21.90
C VAL A 162 36.56 -5.79 -22.71
N ASN A 163 37.69 -5.50 -22.06
CA ASN A 163 38.81 -4.76 -22.65
C ASN A 163 38.32 -3.39 -23.17
N GLN A 164 38.68 -2.99 -24.38
CA GLN A 164 38.19 -1.72 -24.93
C GLN A 164 36.67 -1.69 -25.13
N ALA A 165 36.02 -2.83 -25.32
CA ALA A 165 34.61 -2.87 -25.68
C ALA A 165 33.74 -2.53 -24.47
N GLY A 166 32.90 -1.52 -24.64
CA GLY A 166 31.86 -1.18 -23.67
C GLY A 166 30.87 -2.33 -23.51
N GLY A 167 30.40 -2.52 -22.27
CA GLY A 167 29.40 -3.51 -21.95
C GLY A 167 28.06 -3.16 -22.59
N THR A 168 27.35 -4.16 -23.12
CA THR A 168 25.99 -3.95 -23.65
C THR A 168 25.05 -3.63 -22.50
N GLY A 169 24.10 -2.71 -22.72
CA GLY A 169 23.02 -2.50 -21.77
C GLY A 169 22.12 -3.73 -21.65
N GLY A 170 21.44 -3.87 -20.51
CA GLY A 170 20.39 -4.87 -20.35
C GLY A 170 19.30 -4.65 -21.39
N THR A 171 18.78 -5.72 -21.95
CA THR A 171 17.89 -5.65 -23.10
C THR A 171 16.41 -5.79 -22.73
N ALA A 172 15.57 -4.98 -23.34
CA ALA A 172 14.12 -5.14 -23.34
C ALA A 172 13.70 -6.47 -23.96
N ALA A 173 14.51 -7.06 -24.85
CA ALA A 173 14.25 -8.36 -25.46
C ALA A 173 14.30 -9.52 -24.44
N ASN A 174 15.27 -9.50 -23.52
CA ASN A 174 15.40 -10.50 -22.46
C ASN A 174 14.51 -10.20 -21.24
N SER A 175 14.00 -8.98 -21.15
CA SER A 175 13.10 -8.52 -20.08
C SER A 175 11.67 -9.03 -20.26
N VAL A 176 10.96 -9.21 -19.13
CA VAL A 176 9.56 -9.66 -19.08
C VAL A 176 8.69 -8.56 -18.47
N GLY A 177 7.62 -8.19 -19.16
CA GLY A 177 6.67 -7.17 -18.71
C GLY A 177 5.90 -6.56 -19.88
N THR A 178 4.94 -5.71 -19.57
CA THR A 178 4.06 -5.04 -20.55
C THR A 178 4.68 -3.77 -21.13
N LEU A 179 5.56 -3.11 -20.37
CA LEU A 179 6.37 -2.00 -20.85
C LEU A 179 7.84 -2.30 -20.53
N LYS A 180 8.73 -2.07 -21.50
CA LYS A 180 10.14 -2.45 -21.42
C LYS A 180 11.02 -1.43 -22.10
N TYR A 181 12.16 -1.14 -21.51
CA TYR A 181 13.17 -0.27 -22.08
C TYR A 181 14.57 -0.83 -21.85
N ASP A 182 15.43 -0.66 -22.85
CA ASP A 182 16.83 -1.05 -22.76
C ASP A 182 17.61 -0.17 -21.78
N GLY A 183 18.65 -0.74 -21.18
CA GLY A 183 19.73 0.04 -20.58
C GLY A 183 20.66 0.59 -21.66
N GLY A 184 21.40 1.64 -21.32
CA GLY A 184 22.42 2.21 -22.19
C GLY A 184 23.65 1.31 -22.29
N THR A 185 24.25 1.23 -23.47
CA THR A 185 25.56 0.58 -23.63
C THR A 185 26.66 1.44 -23.01
N GLY A 186 27.68 0.82 -22.42
CA GLY A 186 28.91 1.52 -22.08
C GLY A 186 29.67 1.97 -23.33
N GLY A 187 30.42 3.06 -23.20
CA GLY A 187 31.33 3.56 -24.21
C GLY A 187 32.57 2.68 -24.32
N THR A 188 33.10 2.57 -25.53
CA THR A 188 34.38 1.93 -25.79
C THR A 188 35.55 2.81 -25.35
N GLY A 189 36.61 2.21 -24.81
CA GLY A 189 37.90 2.86 -24.62
C GLY A 189 38.78 2.79 -25.87
N ASN A 190 39.87 3.55 -25.92
CA ASN A 190 40.79 3.58 -27.06
C ASN A 190 41.88 2.49 -26.94
N GLY A 191 42.23 1.82 -28.05
CA GLY A 191 43.30 0.81 -28.08
C GLY A 191 44.74 1.36 -28.15
N THR A 192 44.94 2.65 -28.42
CA THR A 192 46.26 3.27 -28.64
C THR A 192 46.61 4.41 -27.70
N ALA A 193 45.61 4.99 -27.04
CA ALA A 193 45.75 6.00 -25.98
C ALA A 193 44.99 5.50 -24.76
N ASP A 194 45.47 5.77 -23.55
CA ASP A 194 44.92 5.27 -22.28
C ASP A 194 43.53 5.91 -21.92
N SER A 195 42.75 6.34 -22.92
CA SER A 195 41.43 6.98 -22.83
C SER A 195 40.32 5.98 -22.51
N GLN A 196 39.51 6.25 -21.49
CA GLN A 196 38.48 5.31 -21.01
C GLN A 196 37.06 5.71 -21.45
N GLY A 197 36.23 4.72 -21.76
CA GLY A 197 34.83 4.94 -22.12
C GLY A 197 33.92 5.13 -20.91
N GLY A 198 32.87 5.95 -21.04
CA GLY A 198 31.87 6.14 -19.99
C GLY A 198 30.95 4.92 -19.80
N GLY A 199 30.32 4.78 -18.65
CA GLY A 199 29.30 3.76 -18.38
C GLY A 199 27.95 4.13 -18.99
N GLY A 200 27.12 3.13 -19.28
CA GLY A 200 25.75 3.33 -19.76
C GLY A 200 24.77 3.69 -18.64
N GLY A 201 23.80 4.56 -18.91
CA GLY A 201 22.71 4.87 -17.99
C GLY A 201 21.66 3.75 -17.93
N ALA A 202 20.93 3.64 -16.84
CA ALA A 202 19.85 2.67 -16.70
C ALA A 202 18.62 3.06 -17.53
N GLY A 203 17.88 2.06 -18.00
CA GLY A 203 16.50 2.25 -18.43
C GLY A 203 15.62 2.65 -17.23
N GLY A 204 14.54 3.39 -17.49
CA GLY A 204 13.63 3.83 -16.44
C GLY A 204 12.21 4.05 -16.96
N PRO A 205 11.26 4.48 -16.10
CA PRO A 205 9.87 4.70 -16.48
C PRO A 205 9.71 5.76 -17.58
N ASN A 206 10.74 6.59 -17.78
CA ASN A 206 10.77 7.67 -18.75
C ASN A 206 11.43 7.30 -20.09
N GLY A 207 12.01 6.10 -20.24
CA GLY A 207 12.58 5.62 -21.49
C GLY A 207 13.83 4.75 -21.33
N ALA A 208 14.48 4.43 -22.45
CA ALA A 208 15.74 3.69 -22.46
C ALA A 208 16.91 4.53 -21.93
N GLY A 209 17.90 3.88 -21.32
CA GLY A 209 19.09 4.54 -20.82
C GLY A 209 19.97 5.11 -21.94
N GLY A 210 20.70 6.18 -21.66
CA GLY A 210 21.67 6.78 -22.58
C GLY A 210 22.96 5.98 -22.63
N ALA A 211 23.58 5.91 -23.81
CA ALA A 211 24.89 5.29 -23.94
C ALA A 211 25.99 6.13 -23.27
N GLY A 212 27.04 5.47 -22.76
CA GLY A 212 28.27 6.15 -22.36
C GLY A 212 29.04 6.64 -23.58
N GLY A 213 29.71 7.77 -23.45
CA GLY A 213 30.58 8.35 -24.48
C GLY A 213 31.88 7.55 -24.64
N PHE A 214 32.44 7.61 -25.84
CA PHE A 214 33.71 6.96 -26.15
C PHE A 214 34.88 7.66 -25.46
N GLY A 215 35.91 6.89 -25.08
CA GLY A 215 37.24 7.45 -24.82
C GLY A 215 37.81 7.99 -26.13
N ASP A 216 38.57 9.09 -26.09
CA ASP A 216 39.06 9.81 -27.28
C ASP A 216 39.55 8.87 -28.39
N ASP A 217 39.07 9.05 -29.63
CA ASP A 217 39.33 8.18 -30.78
C ASP A 217 40.61 8.55 -31.55
N ASP A 218 41.26 9.67 -31.23
CA ASP A 218 42.43 10.13 -31.97
C ASP A 218 43.75 9.55 -31.43
N ASN A 219 44.66 9.25 -32.37
CA ASN A 219 45.97 8.60 -32.15
C ASN A 219 47.01 9.53 -31.48
N LEU A 220 46.56 10.42 -30.58
CA LEU A 220 47.37 11.38 -29.83
C LEU A 220 47.46 10.96 -28.37
N THR A 221 48.51 11.43 -27.70
CA THR A 221 48.98 10.94 -26.39
C THR A 221 48.22 11.50 -25.17
N ASP A 222 47.14 12.26 -25.35
CA ASP A 222 46.34 12.85 -24.27
C ASP A 222 45.11 11.98 -23.94
N GLY A 223 45.18 11.24 -22.84
CA GLY A 223 44.11 10.34 -22.42
C GLY A 223 42.99 11.06 -21.67
N VAL A 224 41.92 11.46 -22.36
CA VAL A 224 40.69 11.98 -21.73
C VAL A 224 39.57 10.95 -21.69
N GLY A 225 38.74 10.99 -20.64
CA GLY A 225 37.64 10.08 -20.44
C GLY A 225 36.34 10.50 -21.13
N GLY A 226 35.58 9.50 -21.59
CA GLY A 226 34.21 9.70 -22.10
C GLY A 226 33.20 9.94 -20.97
N GLY A 227 32.16 10.73 -21.25
CA GLY A 227 31.10 11.01 -20.29
C GLY A 227 30.18 9.81 -20.08
N GLY A 228 29.61 9.63 -18.89
CA GLY A 228 28.61 8.61 -18.62
C GLY A 228 27.28 8.91 -19.31
N GLY A 229 26.51 7.88 -19.64
CA GLY A 229 25.16 8.04 -20.20
C GLY A 229 24.14 8.46 -19.14
N GLY A 230 23.17 9.29 -19.52
CA GLY A 230 22.05 9.66 -18.64
C GLY A 230 21.01 8.55 -18.50
N ASN A 231 20.14 8.65 -17.50
CA ASN A 231 19.03 7.73 -17.29
C ASN A 231 17.90 7.90 -18.33
N GLY A 232 16.87 7.03 -18.24
CA GLY A 232 15.78 6.88 -19.21
C GLY A 232 15.21 8.17 -19.81
N GLY A 233 15.50 8.48 -21.08
CA GLY A 233 15.08 9.75 -21.71
C GLY A 233 13.74 9.70 -22.46
N ARG A 234 12.98 10.80 -22.43
CA ARG A 234 11.63 10.95 -23.03
C ARG A 234 11.58 10.91 -24.57
N THR A 235 12.71 10.70 -25.25
CA THR A 235 12.77 10.72 -26.72
C THR A 235 12.74 9.30 -27.27
N THR A 236 12.14 9.13 -28.46
CA THR A 236 12.05 7.84 -29.19
C THR A 236 13.42 7.26 -29.60
N THR A 237 14.52 7.88 -29.17
CA THR A 237 15.91 7.55 -29.50
C THR A 237 16.71 7.12 -28.25
N GLY A 238 16.09 7.03 -27.06
CA GLY A 238 16.75 6.67 -25.81
C GLY A 238 17.19 7.85 -24.95
N GLY A 239 17.94 7.56 -23.87
CA GLY A 239 18.47 8.54 -22.92
C GLY A 239 19.58 9.39 -23.52
N TYR A 240 19.93 10.49 -22.86
CA TYR A 240 20.96 11.38 -23.37
C TYR A 240 22.33 10.69 -23.27
N VAL A 241 23.02 10.61 -24.41
CA VAL A 241 24.34 9.99 -24.53
C VAL A 241 25.39 10.89 -23.86
N GLY A 242 26.37 10.28 -23.19
CA GLY A 242 27.55 11.00 -22.71
C GLY A 242 28.36 11.57 -23.86
N GLY A 243 29.03 12.70 -23.65
CA GLY A 243 29.94 13.24 -24.64
C GLY A 243 31.12 12.30 -24.89
N ASP A 244 31.60 12.27 -26.13
CA ASP A 244 32.88 11.64 -26.46
C ASP A 244 34.03 12.56 -26.03
N GLY A 245 35.18 11.96 -25.68
CA GLY A 245 36.44 12.70 -25.47
C GLY A 245 36.81 13.55 -26.69
N ARG A 246 37.38 14.75 -26.49
CA ARG A 246 37.75 15.67 -27.58
C ARG A 246 39.25 15.91 -27.67
N VAL A 247 39.83 15.48 -28.78
CA VAL A 247 41.06 15.77 -29.57
C VAL A 247 42.02 16.92 -29.18
N SER A 248 41.71 17.88 -28.31
CA SER A 248 42.58 19.06 -28.14
C SER A 248 42.58 19.72 -26.76
N ASP A 249 42.00 19.11 -25.72
CA ASP A 249 42.01 19.78 -24.42
C ASP A 249 42.19 18.77 -23.30
N THR A 250 42.82 19.23 -22.23
CA THR A 250 42.85 18.61 -20.90
C THR A 250 41.44 18.48 -20.28
N VAL A 251 40.38 18.35 -21.10
CA VAL A 251 38.98 18.42 -20.72
C VAL A 251 38.33 17.07 -21.02
N GLY A 252 37.94 16.36 -19.97
CA GLY A 252 37.10 15.17 -20.14
C GLY A 252 35.74 15.53 -20.75
N ALA A 253 34.96 14.52 -21.17
CA ALA A 253 33.69 14.80 -21.81
C ALA A 253 32.53 14.95 -20.81
N ASP A 254 31.52 15.75 -21.14
CA ASP A 254 30.34 15.93 -20.28
C ASP A 254 29.49 14.65 -20.21
N GLY A 255 28.90 14.36 -19.05
CA GLY A 255 27.91 13.31 -18.89
C GLY A 255 26.58 13.63 -19.59
N GLY A 256 25.83 12.59 -19.94
CA GLY A 256 24.49 12.71 -20.50
C GLY A 256 23.50 13.27 -19.46
N ASN A 257 22.56 14.11 -19.90
CA ASN A 257 21.52 14.66 -19.04
C ASN A 257 20.48 13.61 -18.61
N ASN A 258 19.68 13.96 -17.61
CA ASN A 258 18.55 13.15 -17.16
C ASN A 258 17.26 13.35 -18.00
N PHE A 259 16.24 12.54 -17.70
CA PHE A 259 14.92 12.59 -18.35
C PHE A 259 14.20 13.94 -18.27
N SER A 260 14.48 14.74 -17.24
CA SER A 260 13.83 16.03 -17.00
C SER A 260 14.43 17.15 -17.85
N ASN A 261 15.53 16.89 -18.57
CA ASN A 261 16.30 17.88 -19.33
C ASN A 261 16.58 19.14 -18.49
N THR A 262 16.77 18.96 -17.18
CA THR A 262 17.20 20.04 -16.30
C THR A 262 18.65 20.30 -16.68
N ALA A 263 18.94 21.48 -17.25
CA ALA A 263 20.27 21.82 -17.72
C ALA A 263 21.29 21.60 -16.59
N SER A 264 22.37 20.87 -16.87
CA SER A 264 23.47 20.52 -15.94
C SER A 264 23.21 19.34 -15.00
N SER A 265 22.30 18.42 -15.33
CA SER A 265 22.19 17.14 -14.62
C SER A 265 23.35 16.19 -14.99
N GLY A 266 23.87 16.26 -16.21
CA GLY A 266 25.13 15.63 -16.57
C GLY A 266 26.32 16.30 -15.87
N GLY A 267 27.21 15.49 -15.31
CA GLY A 267 28.45 15.97 -14.72
C GLY A 267 29.35 16.58 -15.79
N THR A 268 29.91 17.76 -15.51
CA THR A 268 30.83 18.40 -16.45
C THR A 268 32.13 17.62 -16.53
N GLY A 269 32.69 17.54 -17.74
CA GLY A 269 34.03 17.01 -17.94
C GLY A 269 35.10 17.80 -17.18
N GLY A 270 36.07 17.12 -16.60
CA GLY A 270 37.10 17.77 -15.81
C GLY A 270 38.06 18.56 -16.70
N ASN A 271 38.28 19.86 -16.45
CA ASN A 271 39.25 20.70 -17.15
C ASN A 271 40.57 20.81 -16.37
N GLY A 272 41.49 19.89 -16.61
CA GLY A 272 42.71 19.70 -15.81
C GLY A 272 42.45 19.12 -14.41
N GLY A 273 41.24 18.57 -14.19
CA GLY A 273 40.79 17.96 -12.95
C GLY A 273 39.94 16.69 -13.19
N PRO A 274 39.44 16.07 -12.11
CA PRO A 274 38.48 14.96 -12.21
C PRO A 274 37.17 15.42 -12.85
N GLY A 275 36.45 14.49 -13.46
CA GLY A 275 35.09 14.72 -13.94
C GLY A 275 34.13 14.92 -12.76
N GLU A 276 33.14 15.78 -12.94
CA GLU A 276 32.12 16.03 -11.92
C GLU A 276 31.07 14.92 -11.90
N ALA A 277 30.49 14.65 -10.74
CA ALA A 277 29.40 13.68 -10.63
C ALA A 277 28.13 14.19 -11.34
N GLY A 278 27.38 13.27 -11.93
CA GLY A 278 26.03 13.55 -12.41
C GLY A 278 25.04 13.74 -11.25
N ALA A 279 23.93 14.40 -11.53
CA ALA A 279 22.82 14.62 -10.61
C ALA A 279 21.51 14.10 -11.20
N ASP A 280 20.60 13.65 -10.34
CA ASP A 280 19.21 13.31 -10.70
C ASP A 280 19.08 12.35 -11.90
N GLY A 281 19.96 11.34 -11.97
CA GLY A 281 20.02 10.36 -13.07
C GLY A 281 20.92 10.76 -14.23
N GLY A 282 21.56 11.93 -14.20
CA GLY A 282 22.57 12.32 -15.19
C GLY A 282 23.85 11.49 -15.10
N GLY A 283 24.55 11.33 -16.22
CA GLY A 283 25.83 10.64 -16.27
C GLY A 283 26.96 11.47 -15.65
N GLY A 284 28.01 10.81 -15.17
CA GLY A 284 29.21 11.49 -14.67
C GLY A 284 30.09 12.04 -15.78
N GLY A 285 30.77 13.15 -15.54
CA GLY A 285 31.74 13.72 -16.47
C GLY A 285 32.99 12.85 -16.59
N GLY A 286 33.62 12.85 -17.76
CA GLY A 286 34.91 12.22 -18.00
C GLY A 286 36.05 12.94 -17.27
N GLY A 287 37.07 12.18 -16.89
CA GLY A 287 38.30 12.73 -16.33
C GLY A 287 39.21 13.33 -17.39
N SER A 288 39.97 14.35 -17.00
CA SER A 288 41.15 14.78 -17.78
C SER A 288 42.34 13.84 -17.57
N ASP A 289 43.45 14.08 -18.28
CA ASP A 289 44.70 13.33 -18.17
C ASP A 289 45.12 13.05 -16.71
N ALA A 290 45.33 11.77 -16.35
CA ALA A 290 45.62 11.33 -14.98
C ALA A 290 44.54 11.63 -13.92
N GLN A 291 43.31 11.97 -14.32
CA GLN A 291 42.20 12.28 -13.40
C GLN A 291 41.03 11.32 -13.53
N ALA A 292 40.36 11.10 -12.40
CA ALA A 292 39.24 10.18 -12.33
C ALA A 292 37.99 10.71 -13.04
N GLY A 293 37.16 9.80 -13.53
CA GLY A 293 35.81 10.12 -13.99
C GLY A 293 34.85 10.40 -12.82
N GLY A 294 33.82 11.19 -13.08
CA GLY A 294 32.75 11.47 -12.13
C GLY A 294 31.77 10.30 -12.02
N ASN A 295 31.15 10.15 -10.85
CA ASN A 295 30.11 9.13 -10.66
C ASN A 295 28.83 9.49 -11.41
N GLY A 296 28.05 8.47 -11.80
CA GLY A 296 26.69 8.67 -12.28
C GLY A 296 25.77 9.16 -11.16
N GLY A 297 24.83 10.04 -11.50
CA GLY A 297 23.84 10.56 -10.58
C GLY A 297 22.75 9.54 -10.27
N ASN A 298 22.28 9.54 -9.02
CA ASN A 298 21.11 8.74 -8.64
C ASN A 298 19.84 9.32 -9.24
N GLY A 299 18.92 8.48 -9.70
CA GLY A 299 17.66 8.91 -10.28
C GLY A 299 16.63 9.41 -9.27
N ILE A 300 15.63 10.13 -9.78
CA ILE A 300 14.51 10.70 -8.99
C ILE A 300 13.13 10.38 -9.62
N ASP A 301 13.04 9.29 -10.36
CA ASP A 301 11.85 8.95 -11.16
C ASP A 301 10.59 8.73 -10.30
N TRP A 302 10.74 8.17 -9.10
CA TRP A 302 9.61 7.86 -8.21
C TRP A 302 9.51 8.78 -7.01
N ASP A 303 10.65 9.19 -6.45
CA ASP A 303 10.73 10.18 -5.38
C ASP A 303 12.10 10.90 -5.41
N ALA A 304 12.39 11.72 -4.40
CA ALA A 304 13.63 12.50 -4.34
C ALA A 304 14.93 11.68 -4.19
N THR A 305 14.82 10.36 -3.96
CA THR A 305 15.94 9.46 -3.65
C THR A 305 15.93 8.15 -4.45
N HIS A 306 14.86 7.86 -5.19
CA HIS A 306 14.68 6.64 -5.96
C HIS A 306 14.37 6.93 -7.43
N GLY A 307 15.19 6.36 -8.30
CA GLY A 307 15.03 6.37 -9.75
C GLY A 307 16.14 5.60 -10.46
N SER A 308 16.00 5.48 -11.76
CA SER A 308 17.01 4.99 -12.70
C SER A 308 18.26 5.88 -12.68
N GLY A 309 19.44 5.27 -12.52
CA GLY A 309 20.70 5.98 -12.37
C GLY A 309 21.44 6.23 -13.67
N GLY A 310 22.27 7.27 -13.69
CA GLY A 310 23.20 7.55 -14.78
C GLY A 310 24.45 6.65 -14.75
N GLY A 311 25.15 6.54 -15.86
CA GLY A 311 26.44 5.86 -15.95
C GLY A 311 27.58 6.71 -15.39
N GLY A 312 28.65 6.06 -14.90
CA GLY A 312 29.86 6.76 -14.47
C GLY A 312 30.69 7.28 -15.66
N GLY A 313 31.40 8.39 -15.49
CA GLY A 313 32.37 8.88 -16.48
C GLY A 313 33.62 8.01 -16.53
N GLY A 314 34.23 7.88 -17.72
CA GLY A 314 35.56 7.27 -17.86
C GLY A 314 36.63 8.16 -17.24
N GLY A 315 37.69 7.57 -16.68
CA GLY A 315 38.86 8.35 -16.29
C GLY A 315 39.70 8.78 -17.50
N GLY A 316 40.62 9.71 -17.27
CA GLY A 316 41.72 9.97 -18.19
C GLY A 316 42.92 9.06 -17.93
N ASP A 317 44.03 9.22 -18.65
CA ASP A 317 45.19 8.31 -18.65
C ASP A 317 45.50 7.78 -17.25
N SER A 318 45.59 6.47 -17.08
CA SER A 318 46.06 5.87 -15.84
C SER A 318 45.21 6.17 -14.58
N ALA A 319 43.98 6.68 -14.74
CA ALA A 319 43.04 6.98 -13.66
C ALA A 319 41.83 6.03 -13.62
N GLY A 320 41.06 6.06 -12.52
CA GLY A 320 39.84 5.27 -12.37
C GLY A 320 38.60 5.97 -12.94
N GLY A 321 37.66 5.19 -13.48
CA GLY A 321 36.33 5.70 -13.84
C GLY A 321 35.43 5.89 -12.62
N GLY A 322 34.30 6.57 -12.84
CA GLY A 322 33.26 6.75 -11.85
C GLY A 322 32.33 5.53 -11.73
N THR A 323 31.71 5.36 -10.56
CA THR A 323 30.69 4.30 -10.36
C THR A 323 29.38 4.66 -11.04
N GLY A 324 28.58 3.65 -11.39
CA GLY A 324 27.20 3.86 -11.83
C GLY A 324 26.31 4.44 -10.72
N GLY A 325 25.36 5.29 -11.09
CA GLY A 325 24.36 5.86 -10.19
C GLY A 325 23.30 4.83 -9.82
N LEU A 326 22.75 4.94 -8.62
CA LEU A 326 21.59 4.14 -8.20
C LEU A 326 20.34 4.60 -8.98
N TYR A 327 19.54 3.71 -9.56
CA TYR A 327 19.66 2.25 -9.66
C TYR A 327 19.97 1.84 -11.10
N GLY A 328 20.77 0.78 -11.27
CA GLY A 328 21.08 0.17 -12.57
C GLY A 328 22.11 0.87 -13.45
N GLY A 329 22.71 2.00 -13.04
CA GLY A 329 23.76 2.66 -13.83
C GLY A 329 25.01 1.78 -14.00
N GLY A 330 25.64 1.83 -15.18
CA GLY A 330 26.91 1.14 -15.46
C GLY A 330 28.14 1.91 -14.97
N GLY A 331 29.21 1.20 -14.62
CA GLY A 331 30.49 1.81 -14.20
C GLY A 331 31.29 2.37 -15.38
N GLY A 332 31.99 3.49 -15.20
CA GLY A 332 32.89 4.07 -16.21
C GLY A 332 34.23 3.34 -16.31
N GLY A 333 34.84 3.28 -17.49
CA GLY A 333 36.16 2.68 -17.72
C GLY A 333 37.25 3.32 -16.85
N GLY A 334 38.19 2.50 -16.36
CA GLY A 334 39.26 2.95 -15.48
C GLY A 334 40.49 2.05 -15.53
N VAL A 335 41.60 2.47 -14.94
CA VAL A 335 42.67 1.59 -14.50
C VAL A 335 42.81 1.61 -12.97
N GLY A 336 43.19 0.49 -12.38
CA GLY A 336 43.56 0.38 -10.96
C GLY A 336 42.38 0.40 -9.97
N ASN A 337 41.48 1.37 -10.09
CA ASN A 337 40.18 1.34 -9.41
C ASN A 337 39.15 0.62 -10.27
N GLN A 338 38.29 -0.15 -9.61
CA GLN A 338 37.35 -1.09 -10.25
C GLN A 338 35.91 -0.57 -10.10
N PRO A 339 35.54 0.52 -10.80
CA PRO A 339 34.22 1.11 -10.67
C PRO A 339 33.13 0.11 -11.04
N THR A 340 32.20 -0.07 -10.11
CA THR A 340 31.09 -1.00 -10.25
C THR A 340 29.93 -0.33 -10.97
N GLY A 341 29.05 -1.15 -11.52
CA GLY A 341 27.69 -0.70 -11.78
C GLY A 341 26.94 -0.47 -10.46
N ALA A 342 25.66 -0.19 -10.58
CA ALA A 342 24.72 -0.05 -9.47
C ALA A 342 23.77 -1.24 -9.41
N GLN A 343 23.26 -1.54 -8.21
CA GLN A 343 22.21 -2.55 -8.03
C GLN A 343 20.90 -2.14 -8.71
N GLY A 344 20.03 -3.12 -8.94
CA GLY A 344 18.67 -2.94 -9.38
C GLY A 344 17.71 -2.52 -8.26
N ILE A 345 16.42 -2.41 -8.60
CA ILE A 345 15.34 -2.07 -7.66
C ILE A 345 14.02 -2.67 -8.13
N ILE A 346 13.14 -3.03 -7.19
CA ILE A 346 11.73 -3.32 -7.44
C ILE A 346 10.89 -2.24 -6.77
N VAL A 347 9.95 -1.66 -7.51
CA VAL A 347 9.02 -0.64 -7.04
C VAL A 347 7.61 -1.17 -7.17
N ILE A 348 6.83 -1.10 -6.10
CA ILE A 348 5.42 -1.52 -6.10
C ILE A 348 4.58 -0.31 -5.74
N THR A 349 3.67 0.08 -6.63
CA THR A 349 2.66 1.11 -6.36
C THR A 349 1.28 0.48 -6.47
N TYR A 350 0.40 0.69 -5.50
CA TYR A 350 -0.97 0.16 -5.55
C TYR A 350 -1.94 1.04 -4.78
N THR A 351 -3.22 0.99 -5.15
CA THR A 351 -4.30 1.53 -4.31
C THR A 351 -4.81 0.40 -3.42
N PRO A 352 -4.67 0.49 -2.08
CA PRO A 352 -5.21 -0.53 -1.17
C PRO A 352 -6.66 -0.88 -1.48
N ALA A 353 -6.98 -2.17 -1.45
CA ALA A 353 -8.37 -2.62 -1.46
C ALA A 353 -9.07 -2.10 -0.20
N ALA A 354 -10.34 -1.75 -0.31
CA ALA A 354 -11.12 -1.37 0.85
C ALA A 354 -11.09 -2.52 1.87
N GLY A 355 -10.70 -2.22 3.11
CA GLY A 355 -10.68 -3.23 4.17
C GLY A 355 -12.07 -3.80 4.40
N SER A 356 -12.13 -5.09 4.73
CA SER A 356 -13.43 -5.71 5.02
C SER A 356 -13.97 -5.25 6.38
N THR A 357 -15.24 -4.85 6.43
CA THR A 357 -15.96 -4.33 7.60
C THR A 357 -17.15 -5.21 7.92
N LEU A 358 -17.49 -5.31 9.20
CA LEU A 358 -18.73 -5.91 9.68
C LEU A 358 -19.34 -4.94 10.70
N THR A 359 -20.55 -4.49 10.44
CA THR A 359 -21.36 -3.74 11.41
C THR A 359 -22.36 -4.69 12.05
N PHE A 360 -22.45 -4.68 13.38
CA PHE A 360 -23.40 -5.48 14.14
C PHE A 360 -23.91 -4.69 15.33
N SER A 361 -25.24 -4.59 15.49
CA SER A 361 -25.88 -3.88 16.60
C SER A 361 -27.15 -4.57 17.07
N ILE A 362 -27.47 -4.36 18.34
CA ILE A 362 -28.71 -4.81 18.99
C ILE A 362 -29.40 -3.60 19.60
N SER A 363 -30.71 -3.46 19.40
CA SER A 363 -31.45 -2.28 19.88
C SER A 363 -31.70 -2.31 21.38
N ASP A 364 -31.80 -3.50 21.98
CA ASP A 364 -31.99 -3.68 23.41
C ASP A 364 -31.32 -4.97 23.91
N SER A 365 -30.62 -4.88 25.05
CA SER A 365 -29.96 -6.01 25.71
C SER A 365 -30.80 -6.62 26.85
N ALA A 366 -31.91 -5.99 27.22
CA ALA A 366 -32.83 -6.48 28.24
C ALA A 366 -34.26 -6.50 27.70
N ILE A 367 -34.95 -7.62 27.88
CA ILE A 367 -36.34 -7.80 27.47
C ILE A 367 -37.08 -8.56 28.57
N GLY A 368 -38.41 -8.55 28.55
CA GLY A 368 -39.17 -9.26 29.57
C GLY A 368 -40.62 -9.51 29.20
N PHE A 369 -41.19 -10.52 29.87
CA PHE A 369 -42.56 -10.99 29.68
C PHE A 369 -43.53 -10.48 30.75
N SER A 370 -43.03 -9.80 31.79
CA SER A 370 -43.75 -9.62 33.07
C SER A 370 -44.21 -10.98 33.62
N ASN A 371 -45.43 -11.07 34.16
CA ASN A 371 -46.01 -12.32 34.66
C ASN A 371 -46.47 -13.21 33.50
N LEU A 372 -46.00 -14.46 33.50
CA LEU A 372 -46.50 -15.51 32.59
C LEU A 372 -47.86 -16.02 33.05
N ASP A 373 -48.64 -16.56 32.11
CA ASP A 373 -50.00 -17.08 32.31
C ASP A 373 -50.07 -18.52 31.75
N ALA A 374 -50.79 -19.40 32.45
CA ALA A 374 -51.01 -20.78 32.00
C ALA A 374 -52.14 -20.89 30.96
N VAL A 375 -52.96 -19.86 30.81
CA VAL A 375 -54.10 -19.83 29.89
C VAL A 375 -53.76 -19.13 28.58
N ASN A 376 -52.93 -18.09 28.63
CA ASN A 376 -52.61 -17.23 27.50
C ASN A 376 -51.11 -17.13 27.28
N GLU A 377 -50.70 -17.11 26.03
CA GLU A 377 -49.33 -16.90 25.62
C GLU A 377 -48.85 -15.46 25.89
N ARG A 378 -47.57 -15.32 26.21
CA ARG A 378 -46.94 -14.01 26.45
C ARG A 378 -45.74 -13.81 25.55
N TRP A 379 -45.64 -12.59 25.02
CA TRP A 379 -44.48 -12.14 24.24
C TRP A 379 -43.64 -11.15 25.03
N ALA A 380 -42.33 -11.17 24.82
CA ALA A 380 -41.44 -10.21 25.46
C ALA A 380 -41.48 -8.84 24.76
N THR A 381 -41.23 -7.79 25.54
CA THR A 381 -41.04 -6.40 25.06
C THR A 381 -39.72 -5.84 25.60
N GLY A 382 -39.15 -4.85 24.91
CA GLY A 382 -37.91 -4.17 25.34
C GLY A 382 -38.03 -3.45 26.68
N ASP A 383 -39.21 -2.92 27.02
CA ASP A 383 -39.47 -2.31 28.32
C ASP A 383 -39.68 -3.32 29.47
N GLY A 384 -39.68 -4.63 29.16
CA GLY A 384 -39.89 -5.70 30.13
C GLY A 384 -41.33 -5.93 30.58
N ALA A 385 -42.29 -5.14 30.10
CA ALA A 385 -43.70 -5.23 30.50
C ALA A 385 -44.43 -6.46 29.94
N GLY A 386 -43.89 -7.04 28.87
CA GLY A 386 -44.49 -8.12 28.11
C GLY A 386 -45.75 -7.69 27.36
N SER A 387 -46.20 -8.53 26.44
CA SER A 387 -47.36 -8.28 25.59
C SER A 387 -48.29 -9.49 25.54
N ALA A 388 -49.58 -9.23 25.32
CA ALA A 388 -50.62 -10.23 25.03
C ALA A 388 -50.89 -10.38 23.52
N THR A 389 -50.13 -9.68 22.69
CA THR A 389 -50.12 -9.81 21.23
C THR A 389 -48.68 -9.92 20.75
N GLU A 390 -48.45 -10.71 19.70
CA GLU A 390 -47.12 -10.88 19.11
C GLU A 390 -46.49 -9.53 18.78
N VAL A 391 -45.28 -9.32 19.29
CA VAL A 391 -44.51 -8.08 19.14
C VAL A 391 -43.03 -8.41 19.16
N SER A 392 -42.24 -7.68 18.37
CA SER A 392 -40.78 -7.80 18.42
C SER A 392 -40.28 -7.16 19.71
N ALA A 393 -39.44 -7.87 20.46
CA ALA A 393 -38.88 -7.36 21.70
C ALA A 393 -37.70 -6.41 21.44
N HIS A 394 -36.93 -6.68 20.39
CA HIS A 394 -35.82 -5.84 19.93
C HIS A 394 -35.50 -6.12 18.45
N THR A 395 -34.55 -5.37 17.90
CA THR A 395 -33.98 -5.62 16.58
C THR A 395 -32.48 -5.86 16.65
N ILE A 396 -31.99 -6.65 15.71
CA ILE A 396 -30.58 -6.81 15.38
C ILE A 396 -30.35 -6.21 14.00
N SER A 397 -29.29 -5.45 13.80
CA SER A 397 -28.91 -4.92 12.50
C SER A 397 -27.48 -5.36 12.16
N ALA A 398 -27.29 -5.86 10.94
CA ALA A 398 -25.99 -6.30 10.44
C ALA A 398 -25.75 -5.85 9.00
N SER A 399 -24.50 -5.53 8.65
CA SER A 399 -24.04 -5.28 7.28
C SER A 399 -22.55 -5.59 7.15
N THR A 400 -22.09 -5.89 5.93
CA THR A 400 -20.66 -6.10 5.63
C THR A 400 -20.36 -5.73 4.19
N ASN A 401 -19.10 -5.38 3.90
CA ASN A 401 -18.56 -5.32 2.53
C ASN A 401 -17.73 -6.57 2.18
N GLY A 402 -17.69 -7.59 3.06
CA GLY A 402 -16.99 -8.84 2.84
C GLY A 402 -17.71 -9.67 1.79
N ALA A 403 -17.02 -10.06 0.71
CA ALA A 403 -17.66 -10.65 -0.48
C ALA A 403 -18.48 -11.92 -0.21
N SER A 404 -18.18 -12.67 0.88
CA SER A 404 -18.93 -13.88 1.25
C SER A 404 -19.97 -13.62 2.36
N GLY A 405 -20.26 -12.36 2.69
CA GLY A 405 -21.32 -11.93 3.60
C GLY A 405 -21.04 -12.16 5.09
N TYR A 406 -22.07 -12.55 5.85
CA TYR A 406 -21.96 -12.83 7.28
C TYR A 406 -22.92 -13.92 7.76
N ALA A 407 -22.63 -14.49 8.92
CA ALA A 407 -23.53 -15.38 9.66
C ALA A 407 -23.76 -14.87 11.09
N ILE A 408 -25.00 -14.94 11.57
CA ILE A 408 -25.40 -14.64 12.95
C ILE A 408 -25.76 -15.95 13.63
N THR A 409 -25.09 -16.24 14.74
CA THR A 409 -25.37 -17.41 15.59
C THR A 409 -25.91 -16.97 16.94
N ILE A 410 -26.66 -17.86 17.60
CA ILE A 410 -27.17 -17.68 18.95
C ILE A 410 -26.64 -18.80 19.87
N ASN A 411 -26.33 -18.44 21.12
CA ASN A 411 -25.97 -19.37 22.18
C ASN A 411 -26.67 -18.96 23.49
N GLY A 412 -26.86 -19.88 24.44
CA GLY A 412 -27.45 -19.60 25.74
C GLY A 412 -28.21 -20.77 26.35
N SER A 413 -29.29 -20.48 27.07
CA SER A 413 -30.15 -21.50 27.68
C SER A 413 -31.64 -21.17 27.51
N THR A 414 -32.50 -22.11 27.90
CA THR A 414 -33.91 -21.78 28.14
C THR A 414 -34.08 -20.93 29.41
N LEU A 415 -35.30 -20.49 29.68
CA LEU A 415 -35.68 -19.79 30.90
C LEU A 415 -35.55 -20.70 32.13
N THR A 416 -34.84 -20.24 33.17
CA THR A 416 -34.58 -21.02 34.39
C THR A 416 -34.87 -20.23 35.67
N SER A 417 -35.33 -20.91 36.72
CA SER A 417 -35.47 -20.40 38.08
C SER A 417 -34.92 -21.42 39.07
N GLY A 418 -33.67 -21.23 39.51
CA GLY A 418 -32.96 -22.25 40.28
C GLY A 418 -32.77 -23.53 39.45
N ALA A 419 -33.32 -24.66 39.93
CA ALA A 419 -33.28 -25.93 39.20
C ALA A 419 -34.46 -26.11 38.22
N ASN A 420 -35.45 -25.22 38.25
CA ASN A 420 -36.66 -25.33 37.43
C ASN A 420 -36.43 -24.66 36.07
N THR A 421 -37.07 -25.18 35.03
CA THR A 421 -36.88 -24.70 33.64
C THR A 421 -38.22 -24.61 32.93
N ILE A 422 -38.40 -23.59 32.09
CA ILE A 422 -39.45 -23.64 31.06
C ILE A 422 -38.86 -24.35 29.85
N THR A 423 -39.56 -25.35 29.33
CA THR A 423 -39.06 -26.20 28.23
C THR A 423 -38.82 -25.39 26.95
N ALA A 424 -37.62 -25.52 26.36
CA ALA A 424 -37.33 -24.94 25.05
C ALA A 424 -38.10 -25.69 23.96
N ILE A 425 -38.61 -24.98 22.95
CA ILE A 425 -39.41 -25.60 21.88
C ILE A 425 -38.61 -26.61 21.03
N GLY A 426 -37.30 -26.40 20.86
CA GLY A 426 -36.41 -27.31 20.14
C GLY A 426 -36.28 -27.01 18.64
N ALA A 427 -35.78 -28.00 17.89
CA ALA A 427 -35.37 -27.92 16.49
C ALA A 427 -36.51 -27.73 15.47
N THR A 428 -37.77 -27.88 15.88
CA THR A 428 -38.93 -27.73 15.00
C THR A 428 -39.82 -26.62 15.54
N ALA A 429 -40.02 -25.57 14.74
CA ALA A 429 -40.86 -24.46 15.14
C ALA A 429 -42.29 -24.92 15.46
N ALA A 430 -42.81 -24.54 16.63
CA ALA A 430 -44.13 -24.93 17.10
C ALA A 430 -45.02 -23.71 17.31
N ASN A 431 -46.33 -23.87 17.04
CA ASN A 431 -47.31 -22.84 17.29
C ASN A 431 -47.53 -22.69 18.81
N VAL A 432 -47.15 -21.55 19.38
CA VAL A 432 -47.24 -21.33 20.83
C VAL A 432 -48.68 -21.18 21.32
N THR A 433 -49.59 -20.61 20.52
CA THR A 433 -51.02 -20.51 20.87
C THR A 433 -51.68 -21.89 21.00
N ALA A 434 -51.26 -22.86 20.19
CA ALA A 434 -51.72 -24.24 20.29
C ALA A 434 -51.11 -25.01 21.47
N GLY A 435 -50.07 -24.46 22.10
CA GLY A 435 -49.36 -25.03 23.25
C GLY A 435 -49.71 -24.41 24.60
N ASN A 436 -50.75 -23.58 24.68
CA ASN A 436 -51.18 -22.99 25.95
C ASN A 436 -51.45 -24.06 27.01
N GLY A 437 -51.04 -23.79 28.26
CA GLY A 437 -51.06 -24.76 29.35
C GLY A 437 -49.88 -25.73 29.39
N THR A 438 -48.92 -25.60 28.47
CA THR A 438 -47.64 -26.32 28.50
C THR A 438 -46.47 -25.34 28.60
N GLU A 439 -45.36 -25.80 29.16
CA GLU A 439 -44.13 -25.00 29.22
C GLU A 439 -43.49 -24.92 27.83
N GLN A 440 -43.33 -23.71 27.32
CA GLN A 440 -42.68 -23.45 26.04
C GLN A 440 -41.89 -22.15 26.12
N PHE A 441 -40.66 -22.14 25.61
CA PHE A 441 -39.88 -20.94 25.39
C PHE A 441 -39.21 -21.01 24.02
N GLY A 442 -39.32 -19.94 23.24
CA GLY A 442 -38.72 -19.87 21.92
C GLY A 442 -38.53 -18.48 21.38
N ILE A 443 -37.75 -18.40 20.31
CA ILE A 443 -37.51 -17.19 19.53
C ILE A 443 -37.98 -17.37 18.09
N ARG A 444 -38.24 -16.26 17.43
CA ARG A 444 -38.58 -16.16 16.01
C ARG A 444 -38.00 -14.85 15.49
N LEU A 445 -37.54 -14.85 14.24
CA LEU A 445 -37.01 -13.65 13.60
C LEU A 445 -37.69 -13.37 12.27
N THR A 446 -37.69 -12.09 11.88
CA THR A 446 -38.03 -11.66 10.51
C THR A 446 -36.97 -10.70 9.99
N ALA A 447 -36.60 -10.81 8.72
CA ALA A 447 -35.64 -9.90 8.08
C ALA A 447 -36.35 -8.82 7.24
N SER A 448 -35.73 -7.64 7.13
CA SER A 448 -36.16 -6.52 6.28
C SER A 448 -34.98 -5.60 5.94
N GLY A 449 -35.08 -4.80 4.87
CA GLY A 449 -34.01 -3.92 4.42
C GLY A 449 -33.16 -4.58 3.33
N GLY A 450 -31.93 -4.96 3.68
CA GLY A 450 -31.02 -5.73 2.81
C GLY A 450 -31.51 -7.14 2.46
N ASN A 451 -30.60 -7.93 1.93
CA ASN A 451 -30.79 -9.27 1.37
C ASN A 451 -30.51 -10.42 2.37
N GLY A 452 -30.11 -10.11 3.61
CA GLY A 452 -29.95 -11.09 4.67
C GLY A 452 -31.25 -11.85 4.99
N ALA A 453 -31.10 -13.13 5.33
CA ALA A 453 -32.20 -14.06 5.54
C ALA A 453 -32.16 -14.73 6.92
N VAL A 454 -33.34 -15.03 7.46
CA VAL A 454 -33.48 -15.80 8.71
C VAL A 454 -33.38 -17.28 8.41
N SER A 455 -32.57 -18.00 9.18
CA SER A 455 -32.38 -19.44 9.07
C SER A 455 -33.52 -20.21 9.73
N ALA A 456 -33.88 -21.37 9.16
CA ALA A 456 -34.78 -22.31 9.84
C ALA A 456 -34.06 -22.91 11.07
N PRO A 457 -34.77 -23.19 12.17
CA PRO A 457 -36.22 -23.11 12.35
C PRO A 457 -36.75 -21.73 12.78
N TYR A 458 -35.90 -20.72 12.87
CA TYR A 458 -36.21 -19.40 13.44
C TYR A 458 -37.01 -18.47 12.50
N ASN A 459 -37.16 -18.86 11.23
CA ASN A 459 -37.92 -18.17 10.20
C ASN A 459 -39.42 -18.56 10.16
N GLY A 460 -39.94 -19.08 11.27
CA GLY A 460 -41.34 -19.51 11.38
C GLY A 460 -42.35 -18.42 11.02
N ALA A 461 -43.55 -18.83 10.61
CA ALA A 461 -44.70 -17.92 10.49
C ALA A 461 -45.07 -17.30 11.86
N ALA A 462 -45.92 -16.28 11.86
CA ALA A 462 -46.48 -15.71 13.09
C ALA A 462 -46.98 -16.83 14.02
N ASN A 463 -46.69 -16.70 15.32
CA ASN A 463 -46.96 -17.69 16.36
C ASN A 463 -46.11 -18.97 16.33
N ASN A 464 -45.23 -19.19 15.35
CA ASN A 464 -44.37 -20.38 15.30
C ASN A 464 -42.94 -20.05 15.75
N TYR A 465 -42.55 -20.57 16.92
CA TYR A 465 -41.28 -20.25 17.60
C TYR A 465 -40.40 -21.48 17.74
N ALA A 466 -39.09 -21.30 17.86
CA ALA A 466 -38.12 -22.36 18.06
C ALA A 466 -37.00 -21.94 19.01
N LEU A 467 -36.37 -22.90 19.67
CA LEU A 467 -35.11 -22.69 20.40
C LEU A 467 -34.41 -24.04 20.52
N ASP A 468 -33.52 -24.33 19.58
CA ASP A 468 -32.76 -25.58 19.61
C ASP A 468 -31.50 -25.44 20.48
N THR A 469 -31.70 -25.56 21.80
CA THR A 469 -30.58 -25.50 22.75
C THR A 469 -29.54 -26.61 22.54
N ALA A 470 -29.88 -27.69 21.81
CA ALA A 470 -28.95 -28.77 21.50
C ALA A 470 -28.02 -28.44 20.32
N ALA A 471 -28.41 -27.49 19.46
CA ALA A 471 -27.63 -27.03 18.31
C ALA A 471 -26.70 -25.85 18.63
N PHE A 472 -26.69 -25.34 19.87
CA PHE A 472 -25.90 -24.16 20.20
C PHE A 472 -24.37 -24.36 20.05
N PRO A 473 -23.65 -23.37 19.47
CA PRO A 473 -24.16 -22.15 18.83
C PRO A 473 -24.90 -22.47 17.52
N ASP A 474 -26.15 -22.00 17.40
CA ASP A 474 -27.02 -22.30 16.26
C ASP A 474 -27.17 -21.08 15.35
N GLN A 475 -27.21 -21.28 14.03
CA GLN A 475 -27.30 -20.20 13.06
C GLN A 475 -28.75 -19.70 12.94
N ILE A 476 -28.97 -18.42 13.22
CA ILE A 476 -30.31 -17.81 13.19
C ILE A 476 -30.53 -16.94 11.95
N ALA A 477 -29.46 -16.43 11.34
CA ALA A 477 -29.52 -15.59 10.16
C ALA A 477 -28.19 -15.58 9.41
N SER A 478 -28.23 -15.20 8.15
CA SER A 478 -27.03 -14.98 7.33
C SER A 478 -27.34 -14.09 6.14
N ASP A 479 -26.29 -13.50 5.61
CA ASP A 479 -26.27 -12.76 4.36
C ASP A 479 -25.23 -13.39 3.43
N PRO A 480 -25.59 -13.77 2.19
CA PRO A 480 -24.65 -14.45 1.30
C PRO A 480 -23.65 -13.52 0.62
N ASP A 481 -23.82 -12.20 0.69
CA ASP A 481 -22.92 -11.24 0.04
C ASP A 481 -22.62 -10.03 0.95
N GLY A 482 -21.63 -9.23 0.53
CA GLY A 482 -21.21 -8.02 1.23
C GLY A 482 -21.41 -6.79 0.36
N ASP A 483 -22.65 -6.32 0.28
CA ASP A 483 -23.06 -5.14 -0.49
C ASP A 483 -23.12 -3.84 0.34
N ASP A 484 -22.70 -3.89 1.62
CA ASP A 484 -22.82 -2.83 2.62
C ASP A 484 -24.26 -2.36 2.92
N VAL A 485 -25.27 -3.12 2.48
CA VAL A 485 -26.67 -2.82 2.77
C VAL A 485 -27.07 -3.48 4.08
N SER A 486 -27.57 -2.68 5.03
CA SER A 486 -27.97 -3.20 6.33
C SER A 486 -29.26 -4.00 6.27
N THR A 487 -29.21 -5.23 6.81
CA THR A 487 -30.39 -6.05 7.09
C THR A 487 -30.79 -5.90 8.55
N THR A 488 -32.08 -5.59 8.78
CA THR A 488 -32.68 -5.52 10.11
C THR A 488 -33.47 -6.78 10.39
N TYR A 489 -33.11 -7.47 11.47
CA TYR A 489 -33.76 -8.66 12.00
C TYR A 489 -34.59 -8.30 13.23
N SER A 490 -35.91 -8.31 13.12
CA SER A 490 -36.79 -8.15 14.28
C SER A 490 -36.89 -9.47 15.05
N VAL A 491 -36.61 -9.44 16.34
CA VAL A 491 -36.55 -10.64 17.19
C VAL A 491 -37.76 -10.69 18.12
N PHE A 492 -38.50 -11.79 18.04
CA PHE A 492 -39.69 -12.07 18.81
C PHE A 492 -39.40 -13.20 19.80
N TYR A 493 -40.00 -13.13 20.98
CA TYR A 493 -39.86 -14.14 22.03
C TYR A 493 -41.23 -14.50 22.55
N ALA A 494 -41.49 -15.79 22.72
CA ALA A 494 -42.73 -16.29 23.30
C ALA A 494 -42.42 -17.23 24.47
N ALA A 495 -43.24 -17.14 25.52
CA ALA A 495 -43.18 -18.02 26.66
C ALA A 495 -44.59 -18.42 27.14
N ASN A 496 -44.78 -19.72 27.36
CA ASN A 496 -45.95 -20.32 27.97
C ASN A 496 -45.54 -21.11 29.22
N ILE A 497 -46.46 -21.23 30.17
CA ILE A 497 -46.29 -22.05 31.37
C ILE A 497 -47.47 -23.03 31.51
N SER A 498 -47.28 -24.03 32.35
CA SER A 498 -48.36 -24.91 32.79
C SER A 498 -48.88 -24.48 34.16
N ALA A 499 -50.06 -24.96 34.55
CA ALA A 499 -50.56 -24.77 35.92
C ALA A 499 -49.70 -25.45 36.99
N ALA A 500 -48.82 -26.37 36.59
CA ALA A 500 -47.89 -27.07 37.48
C ALA A 500 -46.50 -26.39 37.56
N THR A 501 -46.23 -25.40 36.70
CA THR A 501 -44.94 -24.70 36.67
C THR A 501 -44.68 -24.01 38.00
N GLU A 502 -43.49 -24.22 38.57
CA GLU A 502 -43.14 -23.72 39.88
C GLU A 502 -43.07 -22.19 39.91
N ALA A 503 -43.57 -21.58 40.99
CA ALA A 503 -43.47 -20.14 41.18
C ALA A 503 -42.01 -19.70 41.34
N GLY A 504 -41.60 -18.69 40.57
CA GLY A 504 -40.24 -18.15 40.62
C GLY A 504 -40.01 -17.06 39.59
N THR A 505 -38.86 -16.39 39.69
CA THR A 505 -38.38 -15.49 38.65
C THR A 505 -37.54 -16.30 37.67
N TYR A 506 -38.01 -16.42 36.43
CA TYR A 506 -37.32 -17.14 35.37
C TYR A 506 -36.51 -16.19 34.51
N THR A 507 -35.24 -16.52 34.27
CA THR A 507 -34.33 -15.72 33.45
C THR A 507 -33.53 -16.58 32.49
N SER A 508 -33.10 -15.99 31.38
CA SER A 508 -32.17 -16.58 30.42
C SER A 508 -31.23 -15.49 29.89
N THR A 509 -30.05 -15.89 29.43
CA THR A 509 -29.15 -15.05 28.67
C THR A 509 -28.93 -15.70 27.30
N LEU A 510 -29.23 -14.96 26.24
CA LEU A 510 -28.98 -15.35 24.87
C LEU A 510 -27.91 -14.42 24.27
N THR A 511 -26.84 -15.00 23.75
CA THR A 511 -25.71 -14.28 23.15
C THR A 511 -25.77 -14.42 21.64
N TYR A 512 -25.81 -13.28 20.95
CA TYR A 512 -25.76 -13.21 19.49
C TYR A 512 -24.33 -12.92 19.03
N ILE A 513 -23.85 -13.67 18.05
CA ILE A 513 -22.50 -13.54 17.51
C ILE A 513 -22.62 -13.39 15.99
N ALA A 514 -22.26 -12.22 15.45
CA ALA A 514 -22.10 -12.02 14.02
C ALA A 514 -20.64 -12.28 13.62
N THR A 515 -20.45 -13.08 12.57
CA THR A 515 -19.15 -13.41 11.99
C THR A 515 -19.15 -13.03 10.53
N GLY A 516 -18.23 -12.15 10.13
CA GLY A 516 -18.00 -11.83 8.71
C GLY A 516 -17.31 -13.01 8.03
N THR A 517 -17.80 -13.37 6.85
CA THR A 517 -17.22 -14.40 6.00
C THR A 517 -16.44 -13.68 4.89
N PHE A 518 -15.14 -13.45 5.15
CA PHE A 518 -14.23 -12.72 4.26
C PHE A 518 -13.59 -13.63 3.20
#